data_AF-A0A1H1PEW9-F1
#
_entry.id   AF-A0A1H1PEW9-F1
#
_cell.length_a   1.000
_cell.length_b   1.000
_cell.length_c   1.000
_cell.angle_alpha   90.00
_cell.angle_beta   90.00
_cell.angle_gamma   90.00
#
_symmetry.space_group_name_H-M   'P 1'
#
loop_
_entity.id
_entity.type
_entity.pdbx_description
1 polymer ?
#
loop_
_entity_poly.entity_id
_entity_poly.type
_entity_poly.pdbx_seq_one_letter_code
_entity_poly.pdbx_strand_id
1 'polypeptide(L)'
;MTTIKLKKLKLNKTFCCFIFLCFCQYQFYAQSAHYYVLINNSKLANWCSVDTGFKTFVIYAKINTEKRNKIIEVYRKRLNPSKDSNIKTVDLYVSKSDYVVVYEYIIKSDNCPSKTFKYIKAFKASSKEKAMELLQKRIATAYTKDRYISHKILLETQPFLDDKTDLLQDVEQFIRENTKKDTIKKTRNSTVSGVRG
;
A
#
# COMPACT_ATOMS: atom_id res chain seq x y z
N MET A 1 49.13 -38.26 21.69
CA MET A 1 48.57 -37.90 20.37
C MET A 1 47.27 -38.68 20.22
N THR A 2 46.13 -38.06 20.53
CA THR A 2 44.85 -38.77 20.74
C THR A 2 43.92 -38.49 19.57
N THR A 3 43.71 -39.50 18.72
CA THR A 3 42.85 -39.41 17.53
C THR A 3 41.39 -39.65 17.90
N ILE A 4 40.60 -38.59 17.87
CA ILE A 4 39.14 -38.63 18.04
C ILE A 4 38.53 -39.23 16.77
N LYS A 5 38.04 -40.47 16.83
CA LYS A 5 37.24 -41.09 15.77
C LYS A 5 35.84 -40.48 15.76
N LEU A 6 35.60 -39.54 14.85
CA LEU A 6 34.28 -39.03 14.52
C LEU A 6 33.44 -40.14 13.86
N LYS A 7 32.48 -40.66 14.62
CA LYS A 7 31.50 -41.64 14.16
C LYS A 7 30.56 -40.94 13.18
N LYS A 8 30.55 -41.36 11.90
CA LYS A 8 29.60 -40.86 10.89
C LYS A 8 28.18 -41.17 11.35
N LEU A 9 27.44 -40.14 11.75
CA LEU A 9 26.01 -40.23 12.04
C LEU A 9 25.30 -40.62 10.73
N LYS A 10 24.73 -41.83 10.66
CA LYS A 10 23.87 -42.22 9.53
C LYS A 10 22.59 -41.40 9.64
N LEU A 11 22.49 -40.36 8.81
CA LEU A 11 21.33 -39.49 8.72
C LEU A 11 20.12 -40.33 8.30
N ASN A 12 19.15 -40.47 9.21
CA ASN A 12 17.98 -41.33 9.00
C ASN A 12 17.05 -40.69 7.97
N LYS A 13 16.73 -41.39 6.88
CA LYS A 13 15.90 -40.88 5.77
C LYS A 13 14.53 -40.38 6.26
N THR A 14 13.96 -41.02 7.28
CA THR A 14 12.68 -40.61 7.89
C THR A 14 12.78 -39.27 8.61
N PHE A 15 13.94 -38.98 9.23
CA PHE A 15 14.20 -37.71 9.91
C PHE A 15 14.39 -36.57 8.91
N CYS A 16 15.05 -36.83 7.78
CA CYS A 16 15.12 -35.88 6.66
C CYS A 16 13.73 -35.58 6.07
N CYS A 17 12.88 -36.59 5.87
CA CYS A 17 11.50 -36.37 5.42
C CYS A 17 10.70 -35.52 6.41
N PHE A 18 10.84 -35.75 7.72
CA PHE A 18 10.16 -34.97 8.74
C PHE A 18 10.60 -33.50 8.76
N ILE A 19 11.91 -33.24 8.70
CA ILE A 19 12.43 -31.88 8.60
C ILE A 19 11.96 -31.20 7.32
N PHE A 20 11.97 -31.91 6.19
CA PHE A 20 11.53 -31.37 4.90
C PHE A 20 10.04 -31.03 4.91
N LEU A 21 9.19 -31.88 5.48
CA LEU A 21 7.76 -31.63 5.64
C LEU A 21 7.48 -30.43 6.56
N CYS A 22 8.18 -30.32 7.70
CA CYS A 22 8.08 -29.15 8.58
C CYS A 22 8.55 -27.85 7.89
N PHE A 23 9.60 -27.93 7.07
CA PHE A 23 10.11 -26.77 6.32
C PHE A 23 9.15 -26.35 5.21
N CYS A 24 8.54 -27.30 4.49
CA CYS A 24 7.52 -27.03 3.50
C CYS A 24 6.28 -26.37 4.14
N GLN A 25 5.81 -26.87 5.29
CA GLN A 25 4.68 -26.27 5.99
C GLN A 25 4.97 -24.83 6.46
N TYR A 26 6.20 -24.52 6.86
CA TYR A 26 6.59 -23.17 7.24
C TYR A 26 6.55 -22.19 6.05
N GLN A 27 6.92 -22.64 4.85
CA GLN A 27 6.85 -21.84 3.63
C GLN A 27 5.39 -21.54 3.20
N PHE A 28 4.46 -22.47 3.44
CA PHE A 28 3.03 -22.25 3.15
C PHE A 28 2.35 -21.27 4.12
N TYR A 29 2.95 -20.98 5.27
CA TYR A 29 2.45 -19.97 6.24
C TYR A 29 2.99 -18.55 5.97
N ALA A 30 3.56 -18.30 4.79
CA ALA A 30 3.91 -16.96 4.35
C ALA A 30 2.63 -16.12 4.13
N GLN A 31 2.19 -15.44 5.19
CA GLN A 31 1.08 -14.50 5.14
C GLN A 31 1.43 -13.38 4.17
N SER A 32 0.60 -13.22 3.15
CA SER A 32 0.76 -12.23 2.09
C SER A 32 -0.50 -11.38 1.92
N ALA A 33 -0.29 -10.13 1.54
CA ALA A 33 -1.34 -9.15 1.40
C ALA A 33 -1.00 -8.15 0.29
N HIS A 34 -1.99 -7.42 -0.16
CA HIS A 34 -1.84 -6.24 -0.98
C HIS A 34 -1.93 -5.01 -0.08
N TYR A 35 -0.88 -4.20 -0.08
CA TYR A 35 -0.84 -2.89 0.55
C TYR A 35 -1.19 -1.83 -0.50
N TYR A 36 -2.35 -1.20 -0.32
CA TYR A 36 -2.84 -0.17 -1.24
C TYR A 36 -2.46 1.21 -0.74
N VAL A 37 -1.96 2.04 -1.64
CA VAL A 37 -1.81 3.48 -1.42
C VAL A 37 -2.68 4.22 -2.45
N LEU A 38 -3.74 4.86 -1.96
CA LEU A 38 -4.59 5.73 -2.77
C LEU A 38 -4.12 7.16 -2.61
N ILE A 39 -3.68 7.77 -3.71
CA ILE A 39 -3.11 9.11 -3.74
C ILE A 39 -4.12 10.03 -4.41
N ASN A 40 -4.54 11.06 -3.71
CA ASN A 40 -5.41 12.09 -4.25
C ASN A 40 -4.57 13.07 -5.07
N ASN A 41 -4.99 13.29 -6.30
CA ASN A 41 -4.31 14.13 -7.27
C ASN A 41 -5.30 15.21 -7.72
N SER A 42 -4.97 16.47 -7.48
CA SER A 42 -5.82 17.61 -7.81
C SER A 42 -5.26 18.35 -9.01
N LYS A 43 -6.11 18.65 -9.99
CA LYS A 43 -5.74 19.50 -11.13
C LYS A 43 -5.62 20.95 -10.67
N LEU A 44 -4.47 21.55 -10.93
CA LEU A 44 -4.26 23.00 -10.79
C LEU A 44 -4.47 23.71 -12.14
N ALA A 45 -4.24 23.01 -13.25
CA ALA A 45 -4.54 23.46 -14.61
C ALA A 45 -4.75 22.25 -15.53
N ASN A 46 -5.17 22.46 -16.78
CA ASN A 46 -5.48 21.38 -17.73
C ASN A 46 -4.32 20.39 -17.96
N TRP A 47 -3.08 20.88 -17.93
CA TRP A 47 -1.85 20.08 -18.09
C TRP A 47 -1.08 19.88 -16.78
N CYS A 48 -1.69 20.24 -15.65
CA CYS A 48 -0.96 20.35 -14.39
C CYS A 48 -1.74 19.80 -13.20
N SER A 49 -1.16 18.81 -12.53
CA SER A 49 -1.76 18.18 -11.36
C SER A 49 -0.76 17.96 -10.24
N VAL A 50 -1.23 18.05 -9.00
CA VAL A 50 -0.42 17.88 -7.78
C VAL A 50 -1.04 16.83 -6.87
N ASP A 51 -0.19 16.10 -6.17
CA ASP A 51 -0.66 15.13 -5.18
C ASP A 51 -0.92 15.85 -3.85
N THR A 52 -2.17 15.83 -3.37
CA THR A 52 -2.62 16.60 -2.20
C THR A 52 -2.70 15.78 -0.92
N GLY A 53 -2.81 14.47 -1.02
CA GLY A 53 -2.87 13.58 0.13
C GLY A 53 -2.92 12.11 -0.27
N PHE A 54 -2.91 11.21 0.71
CA PHE A 54 -3.04 9.79 0.46
C PHE A 54 -3.78 9.06 1.60
N LYS A 55 -4.28 7.87 1.30
CA LYS A 55 -4.79 6.90 2.27
C LYS A 55 -4.22 5.52 1.98
N THR A 56 -4.03 4.73 3.02
CA THR A 56 -3.48 3.38 2.94
C THR A 56 -4.41 2.37 3.59
N PHE A 57 -4.44 1.15 3.07
CA PHE A 57 -5.13 0.03 3.70
C PHE A 57 -4.55 -1.30 3.20
N VAL A 58 -4.80 -2.37 3.96
CA VAL A 58 -4.26 -3.71 3.67
C VAL A 58 -5.39 -4.68 3.39
N ILE A 59 -5.25 -5.43 2.31
CA ILE A 59 -6.18 -6.50 1.90
C ILE A 59 -5.41 -7.80 1.79
N TYR A 60 -5.86 -8.85 2.46
CA TYR A 60 -5.28 -10.18 2.31
C TYR A 60 -5.29 -10.68 0.86
N ALA A 61 -4.20 -11.35 0.45
CA ALA A 61 -4.06 -11.85 -0.92
C ALA A 61 -5.16 -12.85 -1.32
N LYS A 62 -5.69 -13.62 -0.35
CA LYS A 62 -6.77 -14.60 -0.55
C LYS A 62 -8.12 -13.98 -0.95
N ILE A 63 -8.29 -12.67 -0.82
CA ILE A 63 -9.54 -11.98 -1.18
C ILE A 63 -9.60 -11.85 -2.71
N ASN A 64 -10.70 -12.33 -3.29
CA ASN A 64 -10.91 -12.31 -4.74
C ASN A 64 -10.98 -10.88 -5.30
N THR A 65 -10.73 -10.76 -6.61
CA THR A 65 -10.64 -9.48 -7.32
C THR A 65 -11.93 -8.65 -7.22
N GLU A 66 -13.09 -9.28 -7.28
CA GLU A 66 -14.37 -8.56 -7.22
C GLU A 66 -14.59 -7.88 -5.86
N LYS A 67 -14.42 -8.62 -4.76
CA LYS A 67 -14.52 -8.07 -3.40
C LYS A 67 -13.45 -7.01 -3.17
N ARG A 68 -12.24 -7.24 -3.67
CA ARG A 68 -11.13 -6.29 -3.59
C ARG A 68 -11.45 -4.97 -4.28
N ASN A 69 -11.99 -5.02 -5.50
CA ASN A 69 -12.40 -3.82 -6.25
C ASN A 69 -13.49 -3.03 -5.51
N LYS A 70 -14.48 -3.72 -4.92
CA LYS A 70 -15.50 -3.10 -4.07
C LYS A 70 -14.90 -2.38 -2.87
N ILE A 71 -13.94 -2.99 -2.17
CA ILE A 71 -13.23 -2.33 -1.06
C ILE A 71 -12.48 -1.09 -1.55
N ILE A 72 -11.71 -1.21 -2.65
CA ILE A 72 -10.96 -0.09 -3.23
C ILE A 72 -11.90 1.06 -3.58
N GLU A 73 -13.07 0.79 -4.15
CA GLU A 73 -14.08 1.79 -4.48
C GLU A 73 -14.62 2.51 -3.24
N VAL A 74 -14.89 1.78 -2.16
CA VAL A 74 -15.31 2.37 -0.88
C VAL A 74 -14.24 3.33 -0.35
N TYR A 75 -12.97 2.93 -0.34
CA TYR A 75 -11.88 3.81 0.09
C TYR A 75 -11.67 5.01 -0.84
N ARG A 76 -11.87 4.83 -2.16
CA ARG A 76 -11.87 5.93 -3.13
C ARG A 76 -12.97 6.94 -2.83
N LYS A 77 -14.20 6.49 -2.57
CA LYS A 77 -15.33 7.37 -2.19
C LYS A 77 -15.05 8.13 -0.88
N ARG A 78 -14.42 7.47 0.11
CA ARG A 78 -14.04 8.08 1.41
C ARG A 78 -12.94 9.13 1.32
N LEU A 79 -12.17 9.16 0.23
CA LEU A 79 -11.24 10.26 -0.05
C LEU A 79 -11.97 11.53 -0.48
N ASN A 80 -13.26 11.43 -0.84
CA ASN A 80 -14.11 12.52 -1.29
C ASN A 80 -13.41 13.44 -2.30
N PRO A 81 -12.93 12.89 -3.44
CA PRO A 81 -12.24 13.69 -4.45
C PRO A 81 -13.15 14.82 -4.95
N SER A 82 -12.61 16.03 -5.06
CA SER A 82 -13.26 17.14 -5.77
C SER A 82 -13.46 16.77 -7.25
N LYS A 83 -14.37 17.49 -7.95
CA LYS A 83 -14.66 17.25 -9.38
C LYS A 83 -13.40 17.26 -10.26
N ASP A 84 -12.42 18.09 -9.90
CA ASP A 84 -11.16 18.26 -10.63
C ASP A 84 -10.02 17.41 -10.08
N SER A 85 -10.34 16.40 -9.27
CA SER A 85 -9.34 15.49 -8.71
C SER A 85 -9.54 14.05 -9.19
N ASN A 86 -8.44 13.33 -9.28
CA ASN A 86 -8.37 11.92 -9.60
C ASN A 86 -7.66 11.17 -8.49
N ILE A 87 -7.92 9.87 -8.35
CA ILE A 87 -7.26 9.02 -7.37
C ILE A 87 -6.35 8.04 -8.10
N LYS A 88 -5.04 8.20 -7.90
CA LYS A 88 -4.04 7.23 -8.34
C LYS A 88 -3.97 6.10 -7.32
N THR A 89 -3.89 4.86 -7.79
CA THR A 89 -3.75 3.67 -6.94
C THR A 89 -2.37 3.06 -7.14
N VAL A 90 -1.64 2.83 -6.05
CA VAL A 90 -0.43 2.01 -6.02
C VAL A 90 -0.75 0.72 -5.27
N ASP A 91 -0.54 -0.41 -5.93
CA ASP A 91 -0.72 -1.76 -5.36
C ASP A 91 0.67 -2.36 -5.08
N LEU A 92 0.95 -2.68 -3.82
CA LEU A 92 2.19 -3.33 -3.40
C LEU A 92 1.85 -4.69 -2.80
N TYR A 93 2.22 -5.78 -3.47
CA TYR A 93 2.15 -7.11 -2.89
C TYR A 93 3.22 -7.26 -1.81
N VAL A 94 2.82 -7.46 -0.54
CA VAL A 94 3.70 -7.45 0.64
C VAL A 94 3.65 -8.77 1.40
N SER A 95 4.79 -9.12 1.97
CA SER A 95 5.00 -10.24 2.90
C SER A 95 5.29 -9.72 4.32
N LYS A 96 5.32 -10.62 5.32
CA LYS A 96 5.53 -10.25 6.74
C LYS A 96 6.73 -9.35 7.01
N SER A 97 7.84 -9.55 6.30
CA SER A 97 9.07 -8.78 6.49
C SER A 97 9.18 -7.54 5.61
N ASP A 98 8.26 -7.35 4.66
CA ASP A 98 8.34 -6.21 3.75
C ASP A 98 8.04 -4.90 4.48
N TYR A 99 8.88 -3.91 4.21
CA TYR A 99 8.75 -2.54 4.67
C TYR A 99 8.16 -1.69 3.56
N VAL A 100 7.19 -0.84 3.87
CA VAL A 100 6.57 0.08 2.92
C VAL A 100 6.91 1.51 3.29
N VAL A 101 7.32 2.28 2.29
CA VAL A 101 7.62 3.71 2.43
C VAL A 101 6.74 4.49 1.47
N VAL A 102 6.03 5.49 2.01
CA VAL A 102 5.38 6.54 1.26
C VAL A 102 6.13 7.83 1.49
N TYR A 103 6.55 8.50 0.43
CA TYR A 103 7.30 9.75 0.52
C TYR A 103 6.74 10.77 -0.46
N GLU A 104 6.82 12.04 -0.07
CA GLU A 104 6.67 13.15 -0.99
C GLU A 104 8.02 13.57 -1.53
N TYR A 105 8.04 14.00 -2.78
CA TYR A 105 9.16 14.75 -3.33
C TYR A 105 8.64 15.98 -4.08
N ILE A 106 9.38 17.08 -3.91
CA ILE A 106 9.06 18.39 -4.45
C ILE A 106 10.03 18.68 -5.59
N ILE A 107 9.49 19.05 -6.74
CA ILE A 107 10.27 19.46 -7.92
C ILE A 107 9.85 20.84 -8.40
N LYS A 108 10.76 21.57 -9.05
CA LYS A 108 10.47 22.77 -9.82
C LYS A 108 9.76 22.41 -11.13
N SER A 109 8.83 23.25 -11.55
CA SER A 109 8.23 23.17 -12.88
C SER A 109 7.89 24.57 -13.35
N ASP A 110 8.39 24.92 -14.52
CA ASP A 110 8.11 26.22 -15.14
C ASP A 110 6.72 26.25 -15.80
N ASN A 111 6.14 25.07 -16.06
CA ASN A 111 4.92 24.92 -16.86
C ASN A 111 3.64 24.95 -16.05
N CYS A 112 3.71 25.29 -14.77
CA CYS A 112 2.54 25.22 -13.91
C CYS A 112 2.46 26.38 -12.91
N PRO A 113 1.24 26.76 -12.46
CA PRO A 113 1.04 27.97 -11.66
C PRO A 113 1.85 28.03 -10.36
N SER A 114 1.99 26.90 -9.68
CA SER A 114 2.66 26.76 -8.38
C SER A 114 4.19 26.91 -8.45
N LYS A 115 4.80 26.92 -9.65
CA LYS A 115 6.26 26.83 -9.91
C LYS A 115 6.98 25.62 -9.28
N THR A 116 6.33 24.91 -8.37
CA THR A 116 6.78 23.71 -7.68
C THR A 116 5.64 22.69 -7.59
N PHE A 117 5.98 21.40 -7.72
CA PHE A 117 5.04 20.28 -7.76
C PHE A 117 5.40 19.29 -6.70
N LYS A 118 4.40 18.94 -5.90
CA LYS A 118 4.45 17.84 -4.96
C LYS A 118 3.94 16.59 -5.66
N TYR A 119 4.73 15.53 -5.54
CA TYR A 119 4.36 14.18 -5.92
C TYR A 119 4.51 13.24 -4.74
N ILE A 120 3.54 12.33 -4.59
CA ILE A 120 3.60 11.26 -3.62
C ILE A 120 3.95 9.96 -4.36
N LYS A 121 4.94 9.24 -3.84
CA LYS A 121 5.33 7.92 -4.32
C LYS A 121 5.34 6.94 -3.17
N ALA A 122 5.08 5.69 -3.50
CA ALA A 122 5.15 4.58 -2.58
C ALA A 122 5.97 3.44 -3.19
N PHE A 123 6.70 2.73 -2.35
CA PHE A 123 7.40 1.51 -2.72
C PHE A 123 7.55 0.58 -1.51
N LYS A 124 7.90 -0.67 -1.78
CA LYS A 124 8.27 -1.65 -0.76
C LYS A 124 9.74 -2.03 -0.85
N ALA A 125 10.30 -2.49 0.26
CA ALA A 125 11.62 -3.09 0.36
C ALA A 125 11.60 -4.25 1.37
N SER A 126 12.61 -5.12 1.35
CA SER A 126 12.66 -6.29 2.24
C SER A 126 13.13 -6.00 3.67
N SER A 127 13.60 -4.79 3.95
CA SER A 127 13.93 -4.31 5.30
C SER A 127 13.92 -2.77 5.32
N LYS A 128 14.02 -2.19 6.52
CA LYS A 128 14.12 -0.73 6.70
C LYS A 128 15.39 -0.16 6.07
N GLU A 129 16.53 -0.82 6.27
CA GLU A 129 17.83 -0.40 5.74
C GLU A 129 17.80 -0.37 4.20
N LYS A 130 17.27 -1.44 3.59
CA LYS A 130 17.06 -1.51 2.14
C LYS A 130 16.06 -0.47 1.64
N ALA A 131 15.06 -0.12 2.44
CA ALA A 131 14.11 0.92 2.08
C ALA A 131 14.81 2.29 1.98
N MET A 132 15.70 2.60 2.93
CA MET A 132 16.48 3.84 2.93
C MET A 132 17.48 3.88 1.77
N GLU A 133 18.20 2.79 1.52
CA GLU A 133 19.10 2.66 0.36
C GLU A 133 18.34 2.88 -0.97
N LEU A 134 17.19 2.22 -1.11
CA LEU A 134 16.37 2.34 -2.31
C LEU A 134 15.78 3.75 -2.47
N LEU A 135 15.41 4.41 -1.38
CA LEU A 135 14.94 5.80 -1.40
C LEU A 135 16.04 6.73 -1.93
N GLN A 136 17.24 6.63 -1.37
CA GLN A 136 18.40 7.42 -1.82
C GLN A 136 18.70 7.18 -3.30
N LYS A 137 18.73 5.91 -3.72
CA LYS A 137 18.93 5.54 -5.12
C LYS A 137 17.85 6.15 -6.02
N ARG A 138 16.57 6.03 -5.65
CA ARG A 138 15.44 6.57 -6.42
C ARG A 138 15.48 8.09 -6.55
N ILE A 139 15.92 8.80 -5.51
CA ILE A 139 16.10 10.25 -5.56
C ILE A 139 17.27 10.61 -6.50
N ALA A 140 18.40 9.89 -6.39
CA ALA A 140 19.58 10.13 -7.21
C ALA A 140 19.34 9.84 -8.71
N THR A 141 18.55 8.81 -9.03
CA THR A 141 18.25 8.41 -10.41
C THR A 141 16.94 8.97 -10.95
N ALA A 142 16.25 9.84 -10.21
CA ALA A 142 15.07 10.49 -10.74
C ALA A 142 15.51 11.38 -11.93
N TYR A 143 14.84 11.24 -13.07
CA TYR A 143 15.02 12.07 -14.29
C TYR A 143 14.83 13.59 -14.06
N THR A 144 14.56 14.00 -12.83
CA THR A 144 14.28 15.37 -12.40
C THR A 144 15.38 15.91 -11.48
N LYS A 145 16.61 15.38 -11.49
CA LYS A 145 17.68 15.78 -10.57
C LYS A 145 17.91 17.30 -10.55
N ASP A 146 17.91 17.96 -11.72
CA ASP A 146 18.09 19.42 -11.82
C ASP A 146 16.85 20.22 -11.40
N ARG A 147 15.69 19.56 -11.34
CA ARG A 147 14.42 20.14 -10.88
C ARG A 147 14.12 19.79 -9.43
N TYR A 148 14.84 18.85 -8.83
CA TYR A 148 14.58 18.35 -7.50
C TYR A 148 14.88 19.45 -6.46
N ILE A 149 13.97 19.63 -5.50
CA ILE A 149 14.12 20.56 -4.39
C ILE A 149 14.36 19.79 -3.09
N SER A 150 13.41 18.94 -2.73
CA SER A 150 13.43 18.22 -1.45
C SER A 150 12.55 16.98 -1.49
N HIS A 151 12.68 16.13 -0.47
CA HIS A 151 11.76 15.04 -0.20
C HIS A 151 11.47 14.97 1.30
N LYS A 152 10.34 14.36 1.63
CA LYS A 152 9.97 14.04 3.01
C LYS A 152 9.30 12.68 3.05
N ILE A 153 9.69 11.86 4.01
CA ILE A 153 9.03 10.59 4.24
C ILE A 153 7.73 10.87 4.98
N LEU A 154 6.61 10.41 4.40
CA LEU A 154 5.27 10.63 4.93
C LEU A 154 4.79 9.47 5.79
N LEU A 155 5.19 8.24 5.42
CA LEU A 155 4.85 7.03 6.14
C LEU A 155 5.96 6.00 5.96
N GLU A 156 6.34 5.37 7.05
CA GLU A 156 7.18 4.18 7.11
C GLU A 156 6.45 3.15 7.95
N THR A 157 6.22 1.96 7.42
CA THR A 157 5.45 0.93 8.13
C THR A 157 5.84 -0.47 7.68
N GLN A 158 5.64 -1.42 8.59
CA GLN A 158 5.67 -2.84 8.29
C GLN A 158 4.25 -3.40 8.42
N PRO A 159 3.54 -3.62 7.30
CA PRO A 159 2.08 -3.84 7.30
C PRO A 159 1.54 -5.01 8.12
N PHE A 160 2.41 -5.95 8.54
CA PHE A 160 2.06 -7.13 9.31
C PHE A 160 2.51 -7.07 10.78
N LEU A 161 3.34 -6.09 11.15
CA LEU A 161 3.77 -5.88 12.54
C LEU A 161 3.07 -4.70 13.20
N ASP A 162 2.63 -3.72 12.41
CA ASP A 162 1.92 -2.57 12.95
C ASP A 162 0.45 -2.93 13.25
N ASP A 163 0.08 -2.92 14.54
CA ASP A 163 -1.31 -2.95 15.00
C ASP A 163 -2.14 -1.75 14.47
N LYS A 164 -1.45 -0.72 13.97
CA LYS A 164 -2.03 0.48 13.35
C LYS A 164 -2.40 0.32 11.89
N THR A 165 -2.02 -0.77 11.24
CA THR A 165 -2.38 -0.98 9.85
C THR A 165 -3.85 -1.37 9.78
N ASP A 166 -4.68 -0.60 9.07
CA ASP A 166 -6.11 -0.90 8.81
C ASP A 166 -6.25 -2.20 7.99
N LEU A 167 -5.99 -3.33 8.64
CA LEU A 167 -6.12 -4.64 8.09
C LEU A 167 -7.59 -5.02 8.09
N LEU A 168 -8.14 -5.17 6.89
CA LEU A 168 -9.54 -5.51 6.75
C LEU A 168 -9.75 -7.01 7.05
N GLN A 169 -10.15 -7.34 8.28
CA GLN A 169 -10.38 -8.72 8.70
C GLN A 169 -11.73 -9.26 8.22
N ASP A 170 -12.82 -8.49 8.39
CA ASP A 170 -14.15 -8.84 7.88
C ASP A 170 -14.53 -8.02 6.64
N VAL A 171 -14.15 -8.55 5.49
CA VAL A 171 -14.45 -7.98 4.17
C VAL A 171 -15.95 -7.89 3.91
N GLU A 172 -16.70 -8.90 4.32
CA GLU A 172 -18.11 -8.99 3.94
C GLU A 172 -18.96 -8.03 4.73
N GLN A 173 -18.74 -7.97 6.04
CA GLN A 173 -19.39 -6.99 6.90
C GLN A 173 -19.02 -5.57 6.43
N PHE A 174 -17.74 -5.32 6.15
CA PHE A 174 -17.30 -4.02 5.65
C PHE A 174 -18.03 -3.59 4.38
N ILE A 175 -18.12 -4.48 3.37
CA ILE A 175 -18.82 -4.17 2.13
C ILE A 175 -20.31 -3.90 2.40
N ARG A 176 -20.98 -4.76 3.19
CA ARG A 176 -22.40 -4.61 3.52
C ARG A 176 -22.71 -3.28 4.21
N GLU A 177 -21.92 -2.88 5.20
CA GLU A 177 -22.13 -1.64 5.94
C GLU A 177 -21.98 -0.40 5.07
N ASN A 178 -21.00 -0.39 4.16
CA ASN A 178 -20.79 0.75 3.26
C ASN A 178 -21.86 0.82 2.16
N THR A 179 -22.34 -0.32 1.65
CA THR A 179 -23.48 -0.34 0.72
C THR A 179 -24.76 0.19 1.37
N LYS A 180 -25.06 -0.19 2.62
CA LYS A 180 -26.22 0.34 3.36
C LYS A 180 -26.14 1.86 3.52
N LYS A 181 -24.96 2.39 3.88
CA LYS A 181 -24.74 3.84 4.00
C LYS A 181 -24.95 4.57 2.67
N ASP A 182 -24.46 4.00 1.56
CA ASP A 182 -24.66 4.56 0.22
C ASP A 182 -26.15 4.61 -0.15
N THR A 183 -26.91 3.54 0.12
CA THR A 183 -28.37 3.51 -0.10
C THR A 183 -29.10 4.58 0.73
N ILE A 184 -28.81 4.68 2.02
CA ILE A 184 -29.44 5.68 2.91
C ILE A 184 -29.12 7.11 2.45
N LYS A 185 -27.86 7.40 2.09
CA LYS A 185 -27.45 8.71 1.58
C LYS A 185 -28.18 9.06 0.29
N LYS A 186 -28.35 8.09 -0.62
CA LYS A 186 -29.09 8.27 -1.86
C LYS A 186 -30.58 8.57 -1.59
N THR A 187 -31.22 7.80 -0.70
CA THR A 187 -32.63 8.00 -0.31
C THR A 187 -32.86 9.37 0.35
N ARG A 188 -31.93 9.83 1.19
CA ARG A 188 -31.98 11.15 1.82
C ARG A 188 -31.81 12.30 0.81
N ASN A 189 -30.92 12.14 -0.17
CA ASN A 189 -30.74 13.15 -1.21
C ASN A 189 -31.94 13.23 -2.17
N SER A 190 -32.64 12.10 -2.42
CA SER A 190 -33.86 12.09 -3.24
C SER A 190 -35.11 12.61 -2.52
N THR A 191 -35.12 12.64 -1.18
CA THR A 191 -36.24 13.19 -0.38
C THR A 191 -36.14 14.71 -0.16
N VAL A 192 -35.00 15.34 -0.47
CA VAL A 192 -34.79 16.79 -0.30
C VAL A 192 -35.32 17.62 -1.49
N SER A 193 -35.76 16.99 -2.58
CA SER A 193 -36.34 17.69 -3.75
C SER A 193 -37.87 17.82 -3.72
N GLY A 194 -38.51 17.71 -2.56
CA GLY A 194 -39.97 17.58 -2.49
C GLY A 194 -40.67 18.33 -1.36
N VAL A 195 -40.25 19.54 -0.97
CA VAL A 195 -41.16 20.51 -0.32
C VAL A 195 -40.68 21.94 -0.63
N ARG A 196 -41.33 22.60 -1.59
CA ARG A 196 -41.51 24.05 -1.59
C ARG A 196 -42.89 24.30 -2.21
N GLY A 197 -43.81 24.76 -1.38
CA GLY A 197 -45.14 25.22 -1.79
C GLY A 197 -45.08 26.53 -2.56
#